data_AF-A0A0Q0UHC4-F1
#
_entry.id   AF-A0A0Q0UHC4-F1
#
_cell.length_a   1.000
_cell.length_b   1.000
_cell.length_c   1.000
_cell.angle_alpha   90.00
_cell.angle_beta   90.00
_cell.angle_gamma   90.00
#
_symmetry.space_group_name_H-M   'P 1'
#
loop_
_entity.id
_entity.type
_entity.pdbx_description
1 polymer ?
#
loop_
_entity_poly.entity_id
_entity_poly.type
_entity_poly.pdbx_seq_one_letter_code
_entity_poly.pdbx_strand_id
1 'polypeptide(L)'
;MQVKDQTVEEVLDNLSPLDVEWMDETAAAAIAAVSSIEKKPIYGRDDIASLLDGDFDRGILCARLFLALSKDSMVTELRRELGKGGIGVTRYKAEPEAYLAALERLTLPDAMAKAINYEPVWSDILVERLRSGRGSAIQGQKRGRGLEDFAEALVKDVFGDAYETRCTFTGADQKTAKCDVAIPNKSRPRIVIEVKGYNATGSKMTDIIGDLDAIIDAKRHDTTLLFVTDGMTWAARTSDLKKIVDRQNQGKIARIYTTKMREDLLADLKTLKQTMGL
;
A
#
# COMPACT_ATOMS: atom_id res chain seq x y z
N MET A 1 -34.54 28.34 -11.29
CA MET A 1 -33.94 27.08 -11.77
C MET A 1 -34.75 26.62 -12.96
N GLN A 2 -34.19 26.64 -14.17
CA GLN A 2 -34.85 26.05 -15.33
C GLN A 2 -34.55 24.56 -15.33
N VAL A 3 -35.57 23.74 -15.47
CA VAL A 3 -35.39 22.29 -15.68
C VAL A 3 -35.02 22.11 -17.15
N LYS A 4 -33.77 21.75 -17.42
CA LYS A 4 -33.24 21.46 -18.75
C LYS A 4 -32.67 20.04 -18.73
N ASP A 5 -33.07 19.23 -19.69
CA ASP A 5 -32.44 17.93 -19.94
C ASP A 5 -31.06 18.16 -20.59
N GLN A 6 -30.02 17.54 -20.02
CA GLN A 6 -28.65 17.59 -20.56
C GLN A 6 -28.30 16.24 -21.19
N THR A 7 -27.62 16.24 -22.34
CA THR A 7 -27.08 15.00 -22.92
C THR A 7 -25.70 14.67 -22.34
N VAL A 8 -25.27 13.41 -22.50
CA VAL A 8 -23.92 12.97 -22.05
C VAL A 8 -22.84 13.73 -22.83
N GLU A 9 -23.06 13.95 -24.14
CA GLU A 9 -22.17 14.72 -25.01
C GLU A 9 -22.04 16.18 -24.54
N GLU A 10 -23.16 16.83 -24.18
CA GLU A 10 -23.13 18.19 -23.62
C GLU A 10 -22.30 18.25 -22.33
N VAL A 11 -22.34 17.22 -21.47
CA VAL A 11 -21.54 17.19 -20.24
C VAL A 11 -20.06 16.96 -20.53
N LEU A 12 -19.72 16.05 -21.45
CA LEU A 12 -18.34 15.74 -21.84
C LEU A 12 -17.64 16.94 -22.48
N ASP A 13 -18.35 17.68 -23.36
CA ASP A 13 -17.84 18.87 -24.04
C ASP A 13 -17.58 20.05 -23.08
N ASN A 14 -18.17 20.00 -21.88
CA ASN A 14 -18.03 21.03 -20.85
C ASN A 14 -17.10 20.61 -19.69
N LEU A 15 -16.39 19.48 -19.82
CA LEU A 15 -15.35 19.12 -18.85
C LEU A 15 -14.11 19.99 -19.05
N SER A 16 -13.73 20.73 -18.01
CA SER A 16 -12.43 21.39 -17.93
C SER A 16 -11.49 20.58 -17.02
N PRO A 17 -10.16 20.67 -17.22
CA PRO A 17 -9.21 20.20 -16.23
C PRO A 17 -9.50 20.89 -14.88
N LEU A 18 -9.58 20.09 -13.82
CA LEU A 18 -9.47 20.64 -12.47
C LEU A 18 -7.99 20.76 -12.18
N ASP A 19 -7.42 21.95 -12.39
CA ASP A 19 -6.07 22.23 -11.94
C ASP A 19 -6.06 22.16 -10.41
N VAL A 20 -5.37 21.17 -9.88
CA VAL A 20 -5.17 21.04 -8.45
C VAL A 20 -3.86 21.73 -8.13
N GLU A 21 -3.92 22.82 -7.37
CA GLU A 21 -2.73 23.49 -6.85
C GLU A 21 -1.97 22.48 -5.97
N TRP A 22 -0.80 22.05 -6.47
CA TRP A 22 -0.01 21.00 -5.81
C TRP A 22 0.84 21.55 -4.66
N MET A 23 1.08 22.87 -4.65
CA MET A 23 1.94 23.55 -3.70
C MET A 23 1.11 24.13 -2.56
N ASP A 24 1.08 23.41 -1.44
CA ASP A 24 0.57 23.95 -0.18
C ASP A 24 1.69 24.67 0.60
N GLU A 25 1.33 25.29 1.73
CA GLU A 25 2.29 25.97 2.62
C GLU A 25 3.42 25.04 3.09
N THR A 26 3.11 23.75 3.27
CA THR A 26 4.09 22.74 3.70
C THR A 26 5.12 22.47 2.62
N ALA A 27 4.67 22.29 1.37
CA ALA A 27 5.53 22.09 0.21
C ALA A 27 6.41 23.32 -0.04
N ALA A 28 5.84 24.52 0.01
CA ALA A 28 6.58 25.78 -0.13
C ALA A 28 7.67 25.92 0.95
N ALA A 29 7.33 25.67 2.21
CA ALA A 29 8.28 25.73 3.31
C ALA A 29 9.39 24.67 3.20
N ALA A 30 9.07 23.45 2.76
CA ALA A 30 10.04 22.39 2.54
C ALA A 30 11.01 22.73 1.40
N ILE A 31 10.52 23.30 0.30
CA ILE A 31 11.35 23.78 -0.83
C ILE A 31 12.30 24.85 -0.33
N ALA A 32 11.80 25.85 0.39
CA ALA A 32 12.64 26.92 0.95
C ALA A 32 13.74 26.36 1.87
N ALA A 33 13.40 25.38 2.72
CA ALA A 33 14.37 24.74 3.61
C ALA A 33 15.46 24.00 2.82
N VAL A 34 15.11 23.13 1.86
CA VAL A 34 16.14 22.39 1.07
C VAL A 34 16.99 23.33 0.22
N SER A 35 16.42 24.42 -0.31
CA SER A 35 17.16 25.43 -1.09
C SER A 35 18.13 26.26 -0.25
N SER A 36 17.94 26.29 1.08
CA SER A 36 18.81 27.02 2.01
C SER A 36 20.00 26.21 2.53
N ILE A 37 20.05 24.91 2.24
CA ILE A 37 21.13 24.04 2.70
C ILE A 37 22.43 24.43 1.98
N GLU A 38 23.46 24.75 2.74
CA GLU A 38 24.79 25.07 2.21
C GLU A 38 25.38 23.86 1.46
N LYS A 39 25.87 24.09 0.25
CA LYS A 39 26.53 23.04 -0.55
C LYS A 39 27.89 22.66 0.06
N LYS A 40 27.94 21.48 0.67
CA LYS A 40 29.14 20.86 1.24
C LYS A 40 29.50 19.56 0.52
N PRO A 41 30.80 19.18 0.46
CA PRO A 41 31.21 17.88 -0.09
C PRO A 41 30.82 16.71 0.83
N ILE A 42 30.74 16.95 2.14
CA ILE A 42 30.40 15.96 3.17
C ILE A 42 29.42 16.62 4.12
N TYR A 43 28.39 15.87 4.50
CA TYR A 43 27.44 16.24 5.55
C TYR A 43 27.66 15.32 6.74
N GLY A 44 27.36 15.83 7.94
CA GLY A 44 27.52 15.10 9.19
C GLY A 44 26.32 15.25 10.11
N ARG A 45 26.50 14.79 11.35
CA ARG A 45 25.48 14.85 12.39
C ARG A 45 24.92 16.25 12.60
N ASP A 46 25.79 17.25 12.63
CA ASP A 46 25.41 18.64 12.89
C ASP A 46 24.51 19.20 11.78
N ASP A 47 24.69 18.77 10.53
CA ASP A 47 23.83 19.16 9.42
C ASP A 47 22.44 18.52 9.55
N ILE A 48 22.37 17.26 10.00
CA ILE A 48 21.10 16.58 10.27
C ILE A 48 20.39 17.25 11.46
N ALA A 49 21.11 17.55 12.54
CA ALA A 49 20.56 18.23 13.71
C ALA A 49 20.00 19.60 13.31
N SER A 50 20.77 20.39 12.56
CA SER A 50 20.34 21.70 12.05
C SER A 50 19.06 21.60 11.20
N LEU A 51 18.93 20.53 10.41
CA LEU A 51 17.73 20.26 9.61
C LEU A 51 16.49 20.01 10.49
N LEU A 52 16.65 19.34 11.63
CA LEU A 52 15.56 18.94 12.53
C LEU A 52 15.23 19.98 13.61
N ASP A 53 16.21 20.75 14.08
CA ASP A 53 16.09 21.64 15.24
C ASP A 53 15.22 22.88 14.97
N GLY A 54 15.19 23.38 13.74
CA GLY A 54 14.38 24.54 13.37
C GLY A 54 12.88 24.23 13.38
N ASP A 55 12.48 23.26 12.56
CA ASP A 55 11.11 22.72 12.52
C ASP A 55 11.23 21.22 12.24
N PHE A 56 10.84 20.40 13.21
CA PHE A 56 11.02 18.95 13.14
C PHE A 56 10.21 18.31 12.01
N ASP A 57 8.96 18.73 11.81
CA ASP A 57 8.08 18.11 10.82
C ASP A 57 8.52 18.48 9.40
N ARG A 58 9.00 19.71 9.19
CA ARG A 58 9.66 20.10 7.96
C ARG A 58 10.99 19.39 7.78
N GLY A 59 11.80 19.32 8.82
CA GLY A 59 13.12 18.67 8.78
C GLY A 59 13.03 17.20 8.43
N ILE A 60 12.08 16.47 9.03
CA ILE A 60 11.85 15.07 8.71
C ILE A 60 11.27 14.88 7.30
N LEU A 61 10.48 15.84 6.80
CA LEU A 61 10.06 15.86 5.40
C LEU A 61 11.26 16.04 4.46
N CYS A 62 12.16 16.97 4.73
CA CYS A 62 13.40 17.15 3.95
C CYS A 62 14.28 15.90 3.98
N ALA A 63 14.47 15.27 5.14
CA ALA A 63 15.23 14.02 5.27
C ALA A 63 14.63 12.91 4.39
N ARG A 64 13.29 12.80 4.35
CA ARG A 64 12.59 11.85 3.48
C ARG A 64 12.82 12.11 2.00
N LEU A 65 12.90 13.38 1.58
CA LEU A 65 13.18 13.72 0.19
C LEU A 65 14.59 13.26 -0.22
N PHE A 66 15.60 13.51 0.62
CA PHE A 66 16.98 13.02 0.36
C PHE A 66 17.05 11.50 0.30
N LEU A 67 16.38 10.81 1.22
CA LEU A 67 16.34 9.34 1.26
C LEU A 67 15.42 8.73 0.19
N ALA A 68 14.67 9.54 -0.56
CA ALA A 68 13.63 9.11 -1.49
C ALA A 68 12.58 8.16 -0.84
N LEU A 69 12.24 8.40 0.44
CA LEU A 69 11.30 7.58 1.20
C LEU A 69 9.89 8.18 1.24
N SER A 70 8.89 7.32 1.02
CA SER A 70 7.50 7.65 1.32
C SER A 70 7.31 7.89 2.83
N LYS A 71 6.17 8.49 3.23
CA LYS A 71 5.87 8.71 4.66
C LYS A 71 5.86 7.39 5.42
N ASP A 72 5.19 6.39 4.86
CA ASP A 72 5.06 5.07 5.48
C ASP A 72 6.41 4.33 5.52
N SER A 73 7.21 4.41 4.44
CA SER A 73 8.55 3.83 4.42
C SER A 73 9.43 4.45 5.51
N MET A 74 9.44 5.78 5.63
CA MET A 74 10.19 6.46 6.69
C MET A 74 9.75 6.02 8.08
N VAL A 75 8.43 5.92 8.32
CA VAL A 75 7.88 5.46 9.60
C VAL A 75 8.37 4.05 9.93
N THR A 76 8.35 3.14 8.96
CA THR A 76 8.84 1.77 9.13
C THR A 76 10.34 1.75 9.45
N GLU A 77 11.15 2.44 8.65
CA GLU A 77 12.61 2.46 8.81
C GLU A 77 12.99 3.07 10.17
N LEU A 78 12.43 4.21 10.55
CA LEU A 78 12.69 4.83 11.86
C LEU A 78 12.25 3.93 13.02
N ARG A 79 11.10 3.25 12.93
CA ARG A 79 10.67 2.29 13.97
C ARG A 79 11.62 1.10 14.08
N ARG A 80 12.18 0.64 12.96
CA ARG A 80 13.19 -0.43 12.96
C ARG A 80 14.46 0.04 13.66
N GLU A 81 14.93 1.24 13.34
CA GLU A 81 16.20 1.78 13.86
C GLU A 81 16.12 2.29 15.31
N LEU A 82 14.96 2.79 15.74
CA LEU A 82 14.75 3.37 17.08
C LEU A 82 14.04 2.42 18.06
N GLY A 83 13.38 1.38 17.55
CA GLY A 83 12.62 0.44 18.36
C GLY A 83 11.37 1.07 19.00
N LYS A 84 11.13 0.75 20.27
CA LYS A 84 9.98 1.24 21.04
C LYS A 84 10.26 2.67 21.53
N GLY A 85 9.24 3.55 21.52
CA GLY A 85 9.38 4.93 22.03
C GLY A 85 8.86 6.02 21.09
N GLY A 86 8.37 5.65 19.89
CA GLY A 86 7.87 6.60 18.89
C GLY A 86 8.98 7.15 18.01
N ILE A 87 8.60 7.98 17.03
CA ILE A 87 9.49 8.51 15.98
C ILE A 87 9.26 10.01 15.73
N GLY A 88 8.56 10.69 16.65
CA GLY A 88 8.20 12.09 16.51
C GLY A 88 9.13 13.02 17.29
N VAL A 89 8.84 14.32 17.24
CA VAL A 89 9.63 15.38 17.90
C VAL A 89 9.89 15.11 19.39
N THR A 90 8.94 14.50 20.10
CA THR A 90 9.11 14.14 21.52
C THR A 90 10.27 13.16 21.73
N ARG A 91 10.40 12.16 20.84
CA ARG A 91 11.50 11.18 20.89
C ARG A 91 12.83 11.86 20.53
N TYR A 92 12.82 12.71 19.50
CA TYR A 92 14.01 13.48 19.10
C TYR A 92 14.54 14.36 20.24
N LYS A 93 13.66 15.10 20.93
CA LYS A 93 14.04 15.97 22.05
C LYS A 93 14.54 15.19 23.27
N ALA A 94 13.96 14.01 23.54
CA ALA A 94 14.37 13.19 24.68
C ALA A 94 15.69 12.45 24.44
N GLU A 95 15.91 11.95 23.23
CA GLU A 95 17.06 11.10 22.87
C GLU A 95 17.65 11.52 21.51
N PRO A 96 18.18 12.76 21.39
CA PRO A 96 18.64 13.32 20.12
C PRO A 96 19.76 12.49 19.50
N GLU A 97 20.72 12.05 20.30
CA GLU A 97 21.85 11.23 19.82
C GLU A 97 21.41 9.90 19.19
N ALA A 98 20.42 9.23 19.79
CA ALA A 98 19.89 7.98 19.26
C ALA A 98 19.11 8.20 17.96
N TYR A 99 18.38 9.32 17.88
CA TYR A 99 17.62 9.71 16.70
C TYR A 99 18.53 10.07 15.52
N LEU A 100 19.55 10.88 15.76
CA LEU A 100 20.54 11.26 14.76
C LEU A 100 21.32 10.03 14.26
N ALA A 101 21.73 9.14 15.18
CA ALA A 101 22.38 7.89 14.81
C ALA A 101 21.49 6.97 13.96
N ALA A 102 20.17 6.99 14.17
CA ALA A 102 19.24 6.26 13.31
C ALA A 102 19.22 6.83 11.88
N LEU A 103 19.20 8.16 11.73
CA LEU A 103 19.25 8.80 10.40
C LEU A 103 20.60 8.59 9.70
N GLU A 104 21.70 8.55 10.45
CA GLU A 104 23.03 8.16 9.93
C GLU A 104 23.04 6.71 9.44
N ARG A 105 22.44 5.77 10.18
CA ARG A 105 22.30 4.36 9.73
C ARG A 105 21.42 4.21 8.49
N LEU A 106 20.46 5.13 8.31
CA LEU A 106 19.69 5.24 7.07
C LEU A 106 20.47 5.93 5.94
N THR A 107 21.75 6.26 6.14
CA THR A 107 22.65 6.88 5.15
C THR A 107 22.23 8.28 4.71
N LEU A 108 21.50 9.01 5.57
CA LEU A 108 21.06 10.38 5.27
C LEU A 108 22.22 11.33 4.88
N PRO A 109 23.38 11.33 5.57
CA PRO A 109 24.50 12.21 5.18
C PRO A 109 24.98 11.96 3.74
N ASP A 110 25.12 10.68 3.36
CA ASP A 110 25.56 10.30 2.02
C ASP A 110 24.51 10.67 0.97
N ALA A 111 23.23 10.50 1.29
CA ALA A 111 22.12 10.89 0.43
C ALA A 111 22.07 12.41 0.20
N MET A 112 22.30 13.21 1.25
CA MET A 112 22.42 14.67 1.16
C MET A 112 23.61 15.07 0.29
N ALA A 113 24.80 14.49 0.55
CA ALA A 113 26.01 14.75 -0.22
C ALA A 113 25.81 14.47 -1.71
N LYS A 114 25.24 13.29 -2.02
CA LYS A 114 24.96 12.87 -3.39
C LYS A 114 23.97 13.80 -4.08
N ALA A 115 22.86 14.15 -3.43
CA ALA A 115 21.80 14.95 -4.05
C ALA A 115 22.23 16.41 -4.27
N ILE A 116 22.86 17.05 -3.29
CA ILE A 116 23.21 18.47 -3.36
C ILE A 116 24.38 18.73 -4.32
N ASN A 117 25.31 17.77 -4.43
CA ASN A 117 26.43 17.87 -5.36
C ASN A 117 26.13 17.30 -6.75
N TYR A 118 24.92 16.78 -6.98
CA TYR A 118 24.51 16.31 -8.29
C TYR A 118 24.33 17.47 -9.27
N GLU A 119 24.87 17.33 -10.48
CA GLU A 119 24.63 18.26 -11.58
C GLU A 119 23.56 17.65 -12.51
N PRO A 120 22.29 18.09 -12.40
CA PRO A 120 21.22 17.48 -13.17
C PRO A 120 21.32 17.85 -14.65
N VAL A 121 21.11 16.85 -15.51
CA VAL A 121 20.91 17.05 -16.94
C VAL A 121 19.42 17.03 -17.27
N TRP A 122 19.04 17.58 -18.43
CA TRP A 122 17.63 17.67 -18.85
C TRP A 122 16.91 16.31 -18.84
N SER A 123 17.63 15.22 -19.12
CA SER A 123 17.07 13.87 -19.10
C SER A 123 16.64 13.43 -17.70
N ASP A 124 17.29 13.90 -16.64
CA ASP A 124 16.92 13.57 -15.25
C ASP A 124 15.55 14.14 -14.91
N ILE A 125 15.25 15.35 -15.38
CA ILE A 125 13.93 15.98 -15.21
C ILE A 125 12.85 15.13 -15.87
N LEU A 126 13.11 14.60 -17.08
CA LEU A 126 12.16 13.73 -17.77
C LEU A 126 12.03 12.36 -17.10
N VAL A 127 13.12 11.80 -16.58
CA VAL A 127 13.11 10.56 -15.81
C VAL A 127 12.30 10.72 -14.54
N GLU A 128 12.47 11.82 -13.79
CA GLU A 128 11.68 12.08 -12.58
C GLU A 128 10.21 12.34 -12.89
N ARG A 129 9.87 13.03 -13.99
CA ARG A 129 8.47 13.16 -14.47
C ARG A 129 7.87 11.80 -14.84
N LEU A 130 8.64 10.95 -15.50
CA LEU A 130 8.20 9.59 -15.84
C LEU A 130 8.01 8.75 -14.57
N ARG A 131 8.89 8.90 -13.58
CA ARG A 131 8.81 8.20 -12.29
C ARG A 131 7.62 8.67 -11.46
N SER A 132 7.38 9.97 -11.34
CA SER A 132 6.28 10.53 -10.55
C SER A 132 4.91 10.25 -11.18
N GLY A 133 4.79 10.34 -12.50
CA GLY A 133 3.56 9.99 -13.22
C GLY A 133 3.39 8.49 -13.41
N ARG A 134 4.08 7.93 -14.41
CA ARG A 134 3.93 6.52 -14.81
C ARG A 134 4.51 5.54 -13.79
N GLY A 135 5.66 5.86 -13.21
CA GLY A 135 6.32 5.00 -12.22
C GLY A 135 5.46 4.75 -10.99
N SER A 136 4.82 5.79 -10.44
CA SER A 136 3.88 5.68 -9.33
C SER A 136 2.72 4.74 -9.64
N ALA A 137 2.10 4.89 -10.83
CA ALA A 137 1.02 4.01 -11.28
C ALA A 137 1.48 2.55 -11.44
N ILE A 138 2.64 2.32 -12.06
CA ILE A 138 3.21 0.96 -12.24
C ILE A 138 3.57 0.32 -10.90
N GLN A 139 4.15 1.07 -9.96
CA GLN A 139 4.49 0.55 -8.64
C GLN A 139 3.23 0.12 -7.87
N GLY A 140 2.15 0.91 -7.91
CA GLY A 140 0.86 0.53 -7.33
C GLY A 140 0.30 -0.76 -7.96
N GLN A 141 0.31 -0.85 -9.29
CA GLN A 141 -0.18 -2.03 -10.03
C GLN A 141 0.65 -3.29 -9.78
N LYS A 142 1.99 -3.18 -9.82
CA LYS A 142 2.89 -4.33 -9.58
C LYS A 142 2.77 -4.87 -8.16
N ARG A 143 2.51 -4.02 -7.17
CA ARG A 143 2.32 -4.45 -5.77
C ARG A 143 1.03 -5.26 -5.59
N GLY A 144 -0.10 -4.77 -6.11
CA GLY A 144 -1.37 -5.49 -6.06
C GLY A 144 -1.28 -6.82 -6.81
N ARG A 145 -0.77 -6.77 -8.05
CA ARG A 145 -0.54 -7.97 -8.86
C ARG A 145 0.42 -8.97 -8.21
N GLY A 146 1.47 -8.51 -7.54
CA GLY A 146 2.42 -9.41 -6.88
C GLY A 146 1.79 -10.24 -5.76
N LEU A 147 0.80 -9.72 -5.04
CA LEU A 147 0.08 -10.49 -4.02
C LEU A 147 -0.91 -11.48 -4.65
N GLU A 148 -1.60 -11.07 -5.72
CA GLU A 148 -2.44 -11.98 -6.53
C GLU A 148 -1.61 -13.14 -7.10
N ASP A 149 -0.47 -12.83 -7.72
CA ASP A 149 0.46 -13.82 -8.30
C ASP A 149 0.99 -14.79 -7.21
N PHE A 150 1.26 -14.29 -6.00
CA PHE A 150 1.67 -15.12 -4.86
C PHE A 150 0.59 -16.14 -4.47
N ALA A 151 -0.66 -15.69 -4.34
CA ALA A 151 -1.77 -16.56 -3.98
C ALA A 151 -2.05 -17.58 -5.11
N GLU A 152 -2.07 -17.12 -6.36
CA GLU A 152 -2.31 -17.96 -7.52
C GLU A 152 -1.24 -19.05 -7.68
N ALA A 153 0.04 -18.73 -7.44
CA ALA A 153 1.12 -19.73 -7.52
C ALA A 153 0.91 -20.90 -6.54
N LEU A 154 0.40 -20.63 -5.33
CA LEU A 154 0.10 -21.68 -4.34
C LEU A 154 -1.16 -22.46 -4.71
N VAL A 155 -2.18 -21.80 -5.24
CA VAL A 155 -3.36 -22.48 -5.77
C VAL A 155 -2.98 -23.41 -6.90
N LYS A 156 -2.19 -22.94 -7.87
CA LYS A 156 -1.74 -23.74 -9.00
C LYS A 156 -0.89 -24.94 -8.57
N ASP A 157 -0.03 -24.79 -7.57
CA ASP A 157 0.76 -25.90 -6.99
C ASP A 157 -0.14 -27.01 -6.44
N VAL A 158 -1.29 -26.67 -5.87
CA VAL A 158 -2.20 -27.64 -5.23
C VAL A 158 -3.27 -28.18 -6.19
N PHE A 159 -3.88 -27.32 -7.00
CA PHE A 159 -5.06 -27.62 -7.80
C PHE A 159 -4.77 -27.78 -9.31
N GLY A 160 -3.53 -27.56 -9.75
CA GLY A 160 -3.21 -27.56 -11.19
C GLY A 160 -4.04 -26.49 -11.89
N ASP A 161 -4.65 -26.81 -13.04
CA ASP A 161 -5.49 -25.87 -13.79
C ASP A 161 -6.98 -25.89 -13.34
N ALA A 162 -7.32 -26.57 -12.25
CA ALA A 162 -8.69 -26.70 -11.74
C ALA A 162 -9.12 -25.48 -10.90
N TYR A 163 -9.01 -24.28 -11.48
CA TYR A 163 -9.46 -23.03 -10.87
C TYR A 163 -9.71 -21.95 -11.93
N GLU A 164 -10.45 -20.91 -11.58
CA GLU A 164 -10.62 -19.71 -12.40
C GLU A 164 -10.21 -18.45 -11.61
N THR A 165 -9.53 -17.52 -12.27
CA THR A 165 -9.06 -16.26 -11.66
C THR A 165 -9.89 -15.05 -12.05
N ARG A 166 -9.88 -13.99 -11.22
CA ARG A 166 -10.48 -12.67 -11.48
C ARG A 166 -11.89 -12.80 -12.06
N CYS A 167 -12.72 -13.61 -11.41
CA CYS A 167 -14.00 -14.03 -11.94
C CYS A 167 -15.16 -13.50 -11.10
N THR A 168 -16.37 -13.59 -11.65
CA THR A 168 -17.61 -13.44 -10.89
C THR A 168 -18.19 -14.83 -10.70
N PHE A 169 -18.25 -15.30 -9.46
CA PHE A 169 -18.74 -16.63 -9.14
C PHE A 169 -20.24 -16.60 -8.81
N THR A 170 -20.90 -17.75 -8.99
CA THR A 170 -22.30 -17.96 -8.61
C THR A 170 -22.37 -18.77 -7.31
N GLY A 171 -23.08 -18.23 -6.32
CA GLY A 171 -23.22 -18.84 -5.01
C GLY A 171 -24.67 -19.23 -4.68
N ALA A 172 -25.10 -18.99 -3.44
CA ALA A 172 -26.45 -19.30 -2.98
C ALA A 172 -27.49 -18.44 -3.70
N ASP A 173 -28.67 -19.00 -3.97
CA ASP A 173 -29.82 -18.29 -4.54
C ASP A 173 -29.51 -17.50 -5.84
N GLN A 174 -28.58 -18.02 -6.66
CA GLN A 174 -28.09 -17.36 -7.88
C GLN A 174 -27.42 -15.99 -7.64
N LYS A 175 -27.10 -15.64 -6.39
CA LYS A 175 -26.30 -14.46 -6.09
C LYS A 175 -24.90 -14.62 -6.67
N THR A 176 -24.34 -13.50 -7.12
CA THR A 176 -23.00 -13.47 -7.67
C THR A 176 -22.14 -12.46 -6.93
N ALA A 177 -20.84 -12.75 -6.83
CA ALA A 177 -19.85 -11.84 -6.29
C ALA A 177 -18.53 -11.99 -7.05
N LYS A 178 -17.74 -10.91 -7.07
CA LYS A 178 -16.39 -10.95 -7.63
C LYS A 178 -15.45 -11.62 -6.64
N CYS A 179 -14.48 -12.36 -7.16
CA CYS A 179 -13.37 -12.89 -6.38
C CYS A 179 -12.11 -13.04 -7.24
N ASP A 180 -10.96 -13.10 -6.59
CA ASP A 180 -9.68 -13.31 -7.27
C ASP A 180 -9.48 -14.76 -7.71
N VAL A 181 -9.93 -15.75 -6.93
CA VAL A 181 -9.82 -17.18 -7.29
C VAL A 181 -11.08 -17.94 -6.89
N ALA A 182 -11.59 -18.78 -7.80
CA ALA A 182 -12.67 -19.73 -7.57
C ALA A 182 -12.24 -21.16 -7.94
N ILE A 183 -12.39 -22.10 -6.99
CA ILE A 183 -11.97 -23.50 -7.13
C ILE A 183 -13.19 -24.40 -6.89
N PRO A 184 -13.49 -25.39 -7.74
CA PRO A 184 -12.76 -25.72 -8.97
C PRO A 184 -13.09 -24.82 -10.16
N ASN A 185 -14.18 -24.05 -10.07
CA ASN A 185 -14.64 -23.10 -11.09
C ASN A 185 -15.62 -22.09 -10.47
N LYS A 186 -15.97 -21.04 -11.23
CA LYS A 186 -16.84 -19.95 -10.79
C LYS A 186 -18.32 -20.31 -10.72
N SER A 187 -18.80 -21.33 -11.44
CA SER A 187 -20.23 -21.66 -11.46
C SER A 187 -20.67 -22.42 -10.21
N ARG A 188 -19.77 -23.21 -9.62
CA ARG A 188 -20.02 -23.92 -8.36
C ARG A 188 -18.74 -24.05 -7.53
N PRO A 189 -18.19 -22.94 -7.00
CA PRO A 189 -16.97 -22.99 -6.23
C PRO A 189 -17.18 -23.69 -4.87
N ARG A 190 -16.19 -24.47 -4.49
CA ARG A 190 -16.00 -25.05 -3.16
C ARG A 190 -15.05 -24.21 -2.31
N ILE A 191 -14.12 -23.50 -2.96
CA ILE A 191 -13.22 -22.55 -2.32
C ILE A 191 -13.25 -21.26 -3.13
N VAL A 192 -13.33 -20.12 -2.44
CA VAL A 192 -13.16 -18.78 -2.99
C VAL A 192 -12.04 -18.09 -2.23
N ILE A 193 -11.14 -17.42 -2.94
CA ILE A 193 -10.05 -16.64 -2.37
C ILE A 193 -10.17 -15.20 -2.84
N GLU A 194 -10.14 -14.27 -1.89
CA GLU A 194 -10.00 -12.84 -2.16
C GLU A 194 -8.61 -12.37 -1.71
N VAL A 195 -7.95 -11.55 -2.53
CA VAL A 195 -6.57 -11.12 -2.36
C VAL A 195 -6.48 -9.60 -2.38
N LYS A 196 -6.01 -9.00 -1.28
CA LYS A 196 -5.97 -7.54 -1.16
C LYS A 196 -4.71 -7.06 -0.45
N GLY A 197 -3.89 -6.29 -1.15
CA GLY A 197 -2.67 -5.66 -0.60
C GLY A 197 -2.88 -4.19 -0.25
N TYR A 198 -2.28 -3.73 0.85
CA TYR A 198 -2.36 -2.34 1.31
C TYR A 198 -0.98 -1.71 1.46
N ASN A 199 -0.61 -0.86 0.48
CA ASN A 199 0.66 -0.12 0.53
C ASN A 199 0.68 1.16 -0.33
N ALA A 200 -0.45 1.89 -0.39
CA ALA A 200 -0.60 3.12 -1.18
C ALA A 200 -1.32 4.22 -0.39
N THR A 201 -0.81 5.45 -0.49
CA THR A 201 -1.46 6.68 -0.05
C THR A 201 -2.38 7.20 -1.17
N GLY A 202 -3.69 7.32 -0.93
CA GLY A 202 -4.64 7.94 -1.86
C GLY A 202 -5.99 7.22 -1.99
N SER A 203 -6.97 7.92 -2.59
CA SER A 203 -8.41 7.61 -2.69
C SER A 203 -8.81 6.35 -3.47
N LYS A 204 -7.85 5.51 -3.90
CA LYS A 204 -8.12 4.18 -4.47
C LYS A 204 -8.17 3.08 -3.40
N MET A 205 -8.59 3.44 -2.20
CA MET A 205 -8.92 2.49 -1.15
C MET A 205 -10.34 2.00 -1.41
N THR A 206 -10.49 0.93 -2.19
CA THR A 206 -11.79 0.28 -2.37
C THR A 206 -12.34 -0.20 -1.02
N ASP A 207 -13.67 -0.23 -0.90
CA ASP A 207 -14.36 -0.71 0.29
C ASP A 207 -14.17 -2.21 0.46
N ILE A 208 -13.04 -2.58 1.08
CA ILE A 208 -12.67 -3.97 1.36
C ILE A 208 -13.73 -4.71 2.20
N ILE A 209 -14.40 -3.99 3.08
CA ILE A 209 -15.43 -4.58 3.92
C ILE A 209 -16.64 -4.90 3.06
N GLY A 210 -17.06 -3.98 2.19
CA GLY A 210 -18.09 -4.22 1.19
C GLY A 210 -17.77 -5.37 0.23
N ASP A 211 -16.53 -5.45 -0.28
CA ASP A 211 -16.08 -6.54 -1.15
C ASP A 211 -16.21 -7.91 -0.44
N LEU A 212 -15.70 -8.02 0.79
CA LEU A 212 -15.79 -9.25 1.59
C LEU A 212 -17.23 -9.60 1.96
N ASP A 213 -18.04 -8.61 2.34
CA ASP A 213 -19.44 -8.81 2.68
C ASP A 213 -20.24 -9.29 1.46
N ALA A 214 -19.96 -8.77 0.27
CA ALA A 214 -20.57 -9.26 -0.97
C ALA A 214 -20.25 -10.74 -1.23
N ILE A 215 -19.00 -11.17 -0.99
CA ILE A 215 -18.62 -12.59 -1.12
C ILE A 215 -19.31 -13.44 -0.05
N ILE A 216 -19.33 -12.97 1.21
CA ILE A 216 -19.97 -13.67 2.34
C ILE A 216 -21.46 -13.86 2.08
N ASP A 217 -22.14 -12.84 1.56
CA ASP A 217 -23.58 -12.86 1.28
C ASP A 217 -23.93 -13.70 0.05
N ALA A 218 -23.01 -13.80 -0.92
CA ALA A 218 -23.21 -14.58 -2.13
C ALA A 218 -22.84 -16.06 -1.95
N LYS A 219 -21.78 -16.39 -1.21
CA LYS A 219 -21.23 -17.76 -1.17
C LYS A 219 -22.23 -18.79 -0.60
N ARG A 220 -22.12 -20.03 -1.06
CA ARG A 220 -22.86 -21.15 -0.47
C ARG A 220 -22.30 -21.51 0.90
N HIS A 221 -23.09 -22.18 1.73
CA HIS A 221 -22.65 -22.60 3.07
C HIS A 221 -21.47 -23.57 3.03
N ASP A 222 -21.36 -24.41 2.00
CA ASP A 222 -20.26 -25.35 1.76
C ASP A 222 -19.12 -24.76 0.90
N THR A 223 -19.16 -23.45 0.60
CA THR A 223 -18.06 -22.72 -0.02
C THR A 223 -17.20 -22.09 1.06
N THR A 224 -15.92 -22.48 1.09
CA THR A 224 -14.90 -21.93 2.01
C THR A 224 -14.33 -20.64 1.45
N LEU A 225 -14.37 -19.57 2.25
CA LEU A 225 -13.76 -18.29 1.91
C LEU A 225 -12.40 -18.15 2.59
N LEU A 226 -11.34 -17.99 1.82
CA LEU A 226 -10.00 -17.63 2.30
C LEU A 226 -9.70 -16.18 1.94
N PHE A 227 -9.03 -15.45 2.84
CA PHE A 227 -8.61 -14.08 2.57
C PHE A 227 -7.09 -13.97 2.64
N VAL A 228 -6.46 -13.47 1.58
CA VAL A 228 -5.01 -13.23 1.54
C VAL A 228 -4.78 -11.73 1.54
N THR A 229 -4.03 -11.23 2.52
CA THR A 229 -3.75 -9.81 2.63
C THR A 229 -2.34 -9.54 3.13
N ASP A 230 -1.76 -8.43 2.69
CA ASP A 230 -0.45 -7.98 3.18
C ASP A 230 -0.30 -6.47 3.02
N GLY A 231 0.77 -5.94 3.59
CA GLY A 231 1.17 -4.56 3.44
C GLY A 231 1.07 -3.76 4.74
N MET A 232 2.07 -2.89 4.95
CA MET A 232 2.29 -2.23 6.25
C MET A 232 1.23 -1.18 6.57
N THR A 233 0.49 -0.68 5.59
CA THR A 233 -0.51 0.38 5.83
C THR A 233 -1.78 -0.13 6.51
N TRP A 234 -1.93 -1.46 6.71
CA TRP A 234 -2.91 -2.00 7.66
C TRP A 234 -2.76 -1.44 9.07
N ALA A 235 -1.54 -1.04 9.46
CA ALA A 235 -1.30 -0.37 10.75
C ALA A 235 -2.08 0.96 10.88
N ALA A 236 -2.41 1.62 9.77
CA ALA A 236 -3.23 2.83 9.74
C ALA A 236 -4.73 2.53 9.59
N ARG A 237 -5.13 1.28 9.32
CA ARG A 237 -6.53 0.82 9.15
C ARG A 237 -6.89 -0.31 10.11
N THR A 238 -6.42 -0.20 11.35
CA THR A 238 -6.67 -1.24 12.36
C THR A 238 -8.18 -1.45 12.62
N SER A 239 -9.02 -0.43 12.44
CA SER A 239 -10.48 -0.56 12.54
C SER A 239 -11.05 -1.53 11.52
N ASP A 240 -10.61 -1.47 10.27
CA ASP A 240 -11.08 -2.38 9.23
C ASP A 240 -10.44 -3.75 9.36
N LEU A 241 -9.17 -3.84 9.76
CA LEU A 241 -8.55 -5.12 10.08
C LEU A 241 -9.29 -5.86 11.20
N LYS A 242 -9.74 -5.14 12.25
CA LYS A 242 -10.58 -5.71 13.32
C LYS A 242 -11.88 -6.27 12.76
N LYS A 243 -12.57 -5.54 11.90
CA LYS A 243 -13.81 -6.01 11.24
C LYS A 243 -13.60 -7.28 10.42
N ILE A 244 -12.45 -7.41 9.75
CA ILE A 244 -12.09 -8.62 8.97
C ILE A 244 -11.82 -9.80 9.91
N VAL A 245 -11.08 -9.57 10.99
CA VAL A 245 -10.85 -10.58 12.04
C VAL A 245 -12.17 -11.01 12.69
N ASP A 246 -13.09 -10.09 12.94
CA ASP A 246 -14.41 -10.41 13.50
C ASP A 246 -15.21 -11.33 12.55
N ARG A 247 -15.13 -11.11 11.23
CA ARG A 247 -15.75 -12.01 10.23
C ARG A 247 -15.11 -13.40 10.25
N GLN A 248 -13.80 -13.48 10.47
CA GLN A 248 -13.11 -14.75 10.62
C GLN A 248 -13.53 -15.47 11.91
N ASN A 249 -13.58 -14.77 13.04
CA ASN A 249 -14.05 -15.32 14.32
C ASN A 249 -15.53 -15.76 14.28
N GLN A 250 -16.35 -15.13 13.43
CA GLN A 250 -17.74 -15.54 13.17
C GLN A 250 -17.87 -16.73 12.20
N GLY A 251 -16.76 -17.26 11.68
CA GLY A 251 -16.74 -18.36 10.70
C GLY A 251 -17.17 -17.96 9.29
N LYS A 252 -17.28 -16.66 9.00
CA LYS A 252 -17.64 -16.15 7.66
C LYS A 252 -16.45 -16.21 6.70
N ILE A 253 -15.26 -15.93 7.22
CA ILE A 253 -13.96 -16.16 6.57
C ILE A 253 -13.31 -17.33 7.31
N ALA A 254 -12.85 -18.36 6.60
CA ALA A 254 -12.27 -19.52 7.26
C ALA A 254 -10.90 -19.18 7.86
N ARG A 255 -10.05 -18.49 7.09
CA ARG A 255 -8.73 -18.03 7.57
C ARG A 255 -8.23 -16.82 6.78
N ILE A 256 -7.42 -16.01 7.46
CA ILE A 256 -6.72 -14.84 6.90
C ILE A 256 -5.23 -15.20 6.81
N TYR A 257 -4.60 -14.92 5.67
CA TYR A 257 -3.18 -15.19 5.44
C TYR A 257 -2.42 -13.94 5.04
N THR A 258 -1.12 -13.93 5.36
CA THR A 258 -0.14 -12.97 4.84
C THR A 258 0.93 -13.71 4.05
N THR A 259 1.80 -13.01 3.32
CA THR A 259 2.89 -13.66 2.56
C THR A 259 3.83 -14.47 3.47
N LYS A 260 3.97 -14.08 4.74
CA LYS A 260 4.75 -14.82 5.75
C LYS A 260 4.11 -16.15 6.16
N MET A 261 2.83 -16.35 5.89
CA MET A 261 2.07 -17.56 6.21
C MET A 261 1.96 -18.50 5.00
N ARG A 262 2.96 -18.46 4.10
CA ARG A 262 2.99 -19.29 2.89
C ARG A 262 2.81 -20.78 3.18
N GLU A 263 3.53 -21.30 4.17
CA GLU A 263 3.50 -22.72 4.52
C GLU A 263 2.15 -23.13 5.09
N ASP A 264 1.55 -22.29 5.94
CA ASP A 264 0.19 -22.49 6.47
C ASP A 264 -0.86 -22.52 5.34
N LEU A 265 -0.82 -21.53 4.43
CA LEU A 265 -1.74 -21.46 3.29
C LEU A 265 -1.61 -22.70 2.41
N LEU A 266 -0.38 -23.13 2.11
CA LEU A 266 -0.14 -24.31 1.30
C LEU A 266 -0.67 -25.59 1.97
N ALA A 267 -0.46 -25.74 3.27
CA ALA A 267 -0.96 -26.88 4.04
C ALA A 267 -2.49 -26.91 4.04
N ASP A 268 -3.13 -25.79 4.34
CA ASP A 268 -4.60 -25.69 4.41
C ASP A 268 -5.24 -25.93 3.04
N LEU A 269 -4.64 -25.43 1.94
CA LEU A 269 -5.13 -25.72 0.58
C LEU A 269 -5.07 -27.23 0.26
N LYS A 270 -4.00 -27.93 0.64
CA LYS A 270 -3.88 -29.38 0.47
C LYS A 270 -4.94 -30.14 1.28
N THR A 271 -5.18 -29.72 2.52
CA THR A 271 -6.23 -30.30 3.37
C THR A 271 -7.62 -30.05 2.79
N LEU A 272 -7.91 -28.84 2.30
CA LEU A 272 -9.18 -28.51 1.66
C LEU A 272 -9.40 -29.35 0.39
N LYS A 273 -8.36 -29.50 -0.44
CA LYS A 273 -8.42 -30.37 -1.63
C LYS A 273 -8.84 -31.80 -1.26
N GLN A 274 -8.15 -32.39 -0.30
CA GLN A 274 -8.42 -33.76 0.15
C GLN A 274 -9.81 -33.90 0.77
N THR A 275 -10.20 -33.00 1.67
CA THR A 275 -11.48 -33.08 2.40
C THR A 275 -12.69 -32.79 1.51
N MET A 276 -12.52 -32.00 0.45
CA MET A 276 -13.60 -31.65 -0.47
C MET A 276 -13.69 -32.56 -1.71
N GLY A 277 -12.70 -33.43 -1.91
CA GLY A 277 -12.61 -34.34 -3.07
C GLY A 277 -12.34 -33.59 -4.38
N LEU A 278 -11.42 -32.63 -4.36
CA LEU A 278 -11.03 -31.76 -5.47
C LEU A 278 -9.68 -32.16 -6.10
#